data_AF-E1X008-F1
#
_entry.id   AF-E1X008-F1
#
_cell.length_a   1.000
_cell.length_b   1.000
_cell.length_c   1.000
_cell.angle_alpha   90.00
_cell.angle_beta   90.00
_cell.angle_gamma   90.00
#
_symmetry.space_group_name_H-M   'P 1'
#
loop_
_entity.id
_entity.type
_entity.pdbx_description
1 polymer ?
#
loop_
_entity_poly.entity_id
_entity_poly.type
_entity_poly.pdbx_seq_one_letter_code
_entity_poly.pdbx_strand_id
1 'polypeptide(L)'
;MKKLITICALAASFTTFADCTNSFNKGVTQYNLGASYFQDGMNHYQRAVDESRGQGRRSIICEALLKSNTGFDVATRSFLSCTTAFGEAASSCSGTTGQIARDNQQTCAENHSVSEDNYAAILETLKATCFGEEGNTLINTVVRSL
;
A
#
# COMPACT_ATOMS: atom_id res chain seq x y z
N MET A 1 2.87 9.93 7.40
CA MET A 1 2.52 8.81 6.49
C MET A 1 1.05 8.90 6.08
N LYS A 2 0.76 8.74 4.79
CA LYS A 2 -0.62 8.78 4.26
C LYS A 2 -1.37 7.50 4.62
N LYS A 3 -2.70 7.54 4.69
CA LYS A 3 -3.57 6.40 5.06
C LYS A 3 -4.37 5.89 3.85
N LEU A 4 -4.79 4.63 3.91
CA LEU A 4 -5.63 4.02 2.88
C LEU A 4 -7.08 4.53 2.92
N ILE A 5 -7.72 4.39 1.76
CA ILE A 5 -9.14 4.60 1.52
C ILE A 5 -9.81 3.22 1.34
N THR A 6 -10.97 3.03 1.99
CA THR A 6 -11.68 1.74 2.00
C THR A 6 -12.57 1.56 0.77
N ILE A 7 -12.59 0.36 0.16
CA ILE A 7 -13.52 0.04 -0.93
C ILE A 7 -14.93 -0.28 -0.42
N CYS A 8 -15.96 -0.02 -1.23
CA CYS A 8 -17.31 -0.51 -0.99
C CYS A 8 -17.48 -1.91 -1.58
N ALA A 9 -17.33 -2.93 -0.75
CA ALA A 9 -17.58 -4.33 -1.13
C ALA A 9 -19.04 -4.71 -0.79
N LEU A 10 -19.97 -4.41 -1.70
CA LEU A 10 -21.31 -4.98 -1.63
C LEU A 10 -21.29 -6.38 -2.27
N ALA A 11 -21.64 -7.40 -1.49
CA ALA A 11 -21.83 -8.77 -1.98
C ALA A 11 -23.12 -8.82 -2.81
N ALA A 12 -23.07 -8.34 -4.05
CA ALA A 12 -24.16 -8.55 -4.99
C ALA A 12 -24.18 -10.03 -5.40
N SER A 13 -25.32 -10.68 -5.25
CA SER A 13 -25.57 -12.06 -5.69
C SER A 13 -25.58 -12.10 -7.22
N PHE A 14 -24.41 -12.24 -7.83
CA PHE A 14 -24.24 -12.27 -9.28
C PHE A 14 -24.65 -13.63 -9.84
N THR A 15 -25.69 -13.67 -10.69
CA THR A 15 -26.15 -14.91 -11.35
C THR A 15 -26.01 -14.90 -12.87
N THR A 16 -25.45 -13.85 -13.51
CA THR A 16 -25.58 -13.71 -14.98
C THR A 16 -24.33 -13.38 -15.80
N PHE A 17 -23.18 -13.02 -15.24
CA PHE A 17 -21.97 -12.74 -16.05
C PHE A 17 -20.69 -13.23 -15.36
N ALA A 18 -20.18 -14.40 -15.80
CA ALA A 18 -19.00 -15.03 -15.21
C ALA A 18 -17.76 -14.11 -15.23
N ASP A 19 -17.54 -13.39 -16.33
CA ASP A 19 -16.38 -12.49 -16.48
C ASP A 19 -16.44 -11.30 -15.51
N CYS A 20 -17.63 -10.68 -15.36
CA CYS A 20 -17.87 -9.62 -14.39
C CYS A 20 -17.54 -10.08 -12.97
N THR A 21 -18.06 -11.23 -12.55
CA THR A 21 -17.79 -11.78 -11.21
C THR A 21 -16.32 -12.11 -11.02
N ASN A 22 -15.65 -12.67 -12.02
CA ASN A 22 -14.25 -13.08 -11.91
C ASN A 22 -13.32 -11.87 -11.77
N SER A 23 -13.47 -10.84 -12.61
CA SER A 23 -12.68 -9.61 -12.52
C SER A 23 -12.99 -8.83 -11.24
N PHE A 24 -14.26 -8.79 -10.80
CA PHE A 24 -14.63 -8.13 -9.54
C PHE A 24 -13.98 -8.81 -8.33
N ASN A 25 -14.06 -10.14 -8.24
CA ASN A 25 -13.44 -10.91 -7.16
C ASN A 25 -11.91 -10.75 -7.17
N LYS A 26 -11.29 -10.77 -8.36
CA LYS A 26 -9.87 -10.47 -8.51
C LYS A 26 -9.52 -9.08 -7.97
N GLY A 27 -10.34 -8.07 -8.27
CA GLY A 27 -10.21 -6.71 -7.72
C GLY A 27 -10.23 -6.70 -6.19
N VAL A 28 -11.20 -7.37 -5.57
CA VAL A 28 -11.31 -7.50 -4.11
C VAL A 28 -10.09 -8.22 -3.52
N THR A 29 -9.64 -9.32 -4.11
CA THR A 29 -8.45 -10.05 -3.66
C THR A 29 -7.20 -9.18 -3.70
N GLN A 30 -6.98 -8.45 -4.81
CA GLN A 30 -5.84 -7.55 -4.96
C GLN A 30 -5.91 -6.36 -4.01
N TYR A 31 -7.10 -5.81 -3.77
CA TYR A 31 -7.30 -4.78 -2.75
C TYR A 31 -6.90 -5.28 -1.37
N ASN A 32 -7.39 -6.45 -0.95
CA ASN A 32 -7.11 -7.00 0.37
C ASN A 32 -5.61 -7.31 0.55
N LEU A 33 -4.97 -7.84 -0.49
CA LEU A 33 -3.52 -8.07 -0.50
C LEU A 33 -2.77 -6.73 -0.33
N GLY A 34 -3.13 -5.72 -1.13
CA GLY A 34 -2.54 -4.39 -1.05
C GLY A 34 -2.72 -3.75 0.31
N ALA A 35 -3.92 -3.83 0.89
CA ALA A 35 -4.23 -3.28 2.20
C ALA A 35 -3.43 -3.97 3.33
N SER A 36 -3.28 -5.30 3.26
CA SER A 36 -2.46 -6.06 4.23
C SER A 36 -1.00 -5.62 4.19
N TYR A 37 -0.38 -5.60 3.01
CA TYR A 37 1.02 -5.21 2.86
C TYR A 37 1.27 -3.74 3.17
N PHE A 38 0.31 -2.87 2.89
CA PHE A 38 0.37 -1.48 3.30
C PHE A 38 0.41 -1.35 4.82
N GLN A 39 -0.48 -2.07 5.52
CA GLN A 39 -0.53 -2.06 6.98
C GLN A 39 0.75 -2.63 7.59
N ASP A 40 1.30 -3.71 7.02
CA ASP A 40 2.60 -4.25 7.43
C ASP A 40 3.73 -3.24 7.20
N GLY A 41 3.69 -2.54 6.05
CA GLY A 41 4.60 -1.45 5.72
C GLY A 41 4.59 -0.33 6.78
N MET A 42 3.39 0.11 7.17
CA MET A 42 3.16 1.08 8.23
C MET A 42 3.68 0.60 9.60
N ASN A 43 3.38 -0.64 9.97
CA ASN A 43 3.80 -1.23 11.25
C ASN A 43 5.33 -1.31 11.35
N HIS A 44 5.99 -1.71 10.27
CA HIS A 44 7.45 -1.77 10.23
C HIS A 44 8.10 -0.40 10.27
N TYR A 45 7.52 0.62 9.62
CA TYR A 45 8.00 1.99 9.78
C TYR A 45 7.86 2.47 11.22
N GLN A 46 6.72 2.23 11.85
CA GLN A 46 6.50 2.63 13.23
C GLN A 46 7.54 1.97 14.15
N ARG A 47 7.85 0.68 13.93
CA ARG A 47 8.95 0.00 14.64
C ARG A 47 10.30 0.69 14.44
N ALA A 48 10.61 1.16 13.24
CA ALA A 48 11.84 1.92 12.98
C ALA A 48 11.86 3.24 13.76
N VAL A 49 10.74 3.96 13.78
CA VAL A 49 10.58 5.21 14.55
C VAL A 49 10.74 4.97 16.05
N ASP A 50 10.10 3.93 16.58
CA ASP A 50 10.15 3.60 18.00
C ASP A 50 11.57 3.20 18.42
N GLU A 51 12.26 2.38 17.62
CA GLU A 51 13.66 2.02 17.86
C GLU A 51 14.58 3.24 17.79
N SER A 52 14.35 4.15 16.83
CA SER A 52 15.11 5.41 16.70
C SER A 52 14.94 6.33 17.91
N ARG A 53 13.78 6.31 18.57
CA ARG A 53 13.51 7.07 19.80
C ARG A 53 14.01 6.36 21.07
N GLY A 54 14.21 5.05 20.98
CA GLY A 54 14.69 4.20 22.06
C GLY A 54 16.20 4.05 22.05
N GLN A 55 16.67 2.83 21.79
CA GLN A 55 18.10 2.50 21.83
C GLN A 55 18.86 2.97 20.59
N GLY A 56 18.17 3.34 19.51
CA GLY A 56 18.79 3.84 18.28
C GLY A 56 19.61 2.78 17.55
N ARG A 57 19.31 1.48 17.70
CA ARG A 57 20.12 0.42 17.06
C ARG A 57 19.92 0.44 15.56
N ARG A 58 20.94 0.93 14.85
CA ARG A 58 20.91 1.07 13.38
C ARG A 58 20.52 -0.20 12.64
N SER A 59 21.00 -1.37 13.08
CA SER A 59 20.66 -2.65 12.44
C SER A 59 19.16 -2.94 12.45
N ILE A 60 18.48 -2.66 13.56
CA ILE A 60 17.03 -2.88 13.72
C ILE A 60 16.24 -1.82 12.97
N ILE A 61 16.66 -0.56 13.02
CA ILE A 61 16.06 0.53 12.25
C ILE A 61 16.12 0.19 10.76
N CYS A 62 17.28 -0.25 10.26
CA CYS A 62 17.48 -0.59 8.87
C CYS A 62 16.71 -1.83 8.42
N GLU A 63 16.66 -2.87 9.25
CA GLU A 63 15.81 -4.04 9.00
C GLU A 63 14.33 -3.65 8.89
N ALA A 64 13.86 -2.79 9.81
CA ALA A 64 12.48 -2.33 9.85
C ALA A 64 12.14 -1.42 8.66
N LEU A 65 13.02 -0.48 8.30
CA LEU A 65 12.85 0.37 7.11
C LEU A 65 12.84 -0.45 5.81
N LEU A 66 13.70 -1.47 5.70
CA LEU A 66 13.72 -2.37 4.53
C LEU A 66 12.40 -3.15 4.39
N LYS A 67 11.89 -3.69 5.50
CA LYS A 67 10.58 -4.38 5.52
C LYS A 67 9.44 -3.42 5.22
N SER A 68 9.49 -2.20 5.75
CA SER A 68 8.52 -1.15 5.47
C SER A 68 8.47 -0.81 3.98
N ASN A 69 9.65 -0.57 3.37
CA ASN A 69 9.79 -0.28 1.94
C ASN A 69 9.22 -1.43 1.08
N THR A 70 9.52 -2.68 1.45
CA THR A 70 9.01 -3.87 0.76
C THR A 70 7.48 -3.96 0.87
N GLY A 71 6.91 -3.66 2.05
CA GLY A 71 5.46 -3.62 2.24
C GLY A 71 4.78 -2.62 1.30
N PHE A 72 5.30 -1.39 1.22
CA PHE A 72 4.75 -0.37 0.32
C PHE A 72 4.93 -0.69 -1.17
N ASP A 73 6.05 -1.32 -1.56
CA ASP A 73 6.26 -1.78 -2.95
C ASP A 73 5.22 -2.84 -3.36
N VAL A 74 5.02 -3.87 -2.52
CA VAL A 74 4.01 -4.90 -2.78
C VAL A 74 2.59 -4.30 -2.77
N ALA A 75 2.30 -3.37 -1.85
CA ALA A 75 1.03 -2.66 -1.80
C ALA A 75 0.77 -1.89 -3.09
N THR A 76 1.76 -1.14 -3.60
CA THR A 76 1.68 -0.38 -4.85
C THR A 76 1.29 -1.29 -6.01
N ARG A 77 2.00 -2.39 -6.23
CA ARG A 77 1.71 -3.34 -7.31
C ARG A 77 0.33 -4.00 -7.18
N SER A 78 -0.08 -4.30 -5.94
CA SER A 78 -1.39 -4.89 -5.65
C SER A 78 -2.52 -3.91 -5.95
N PHE A 79 -2.38 -2.64 -5.57
CA PHE A 79 -3.39 -1.61 -5.90
C PHE A 79 -3.45 -1.31 -7.40
N LEU A 80 -2.33 -1.33 -8.13
CA LEU A 80 -2.34 -1.23 -9.60
C LEU A 80 -3.11 -2.41 -10.23
N SER A 81 -2.87 -3.62 -9.73
CA SER A 81 -3.58 -4.83 -10.17
C SER A 81 -5.07 -4.77 -9.82
N CYS A 82 -5.40 -4.20 -8.66
CA CYS A 82 -6.78 -3.93 -8.25
C CYS A 82 -7.48 -2.96 -9.21
N THR A 83 -6.85 -1.82 -9.54
CA THR A 83 -7.38 -0.84 -10.51
C THR A 83 -7.65 -1.49 -11.85
N THR A 84 -6.73 -2.34 -12.33
CA THR A 84 -6.90 -3.07 -13.60
C THR A 84 -8.10 -4.01 -13.54
N ALA A 85 -8.19 -4.84 -12.49
CA ALA A 85 -9.27 -5.82 -12.35
C ALA A 85 -10.65 -5.18 -12.18
N PHE A 86 -10.76 -4.09 -11.40
CA PHE A 86 -12.01 -3.36 -11.30
C PHE A 86 -12.35 -2.57 -12.57
N GLY A 87 -11.36 -2.16 -13.37
CA GLY A 87 -11.60 -1.60 -14.70
C GLY A 87 -12.19 -2.62 -15.67
N GLU A 88 -11.70 -3.87 -15.65
CA GLU A 88 -12.28 -5.00 -16.38
C GLU A 88 -13.70 -5.34 -15.89
N ALA A 89 -13.94 -5.30 -14.57
CA ALA A 89 -15.28 -5.48 -14.02
C ALA A 89 -16.21 -4.32 -14.42
N ALA A 90 -15.74 -3.08 -14.42
CA ALA A 90 -16.52 -1.90 -14.79
C ALA A 90 -17.00 -1.92 -16.25
N SER A 91 -16.21 -2.55 -17.15
CA SER A 91 -16.55 -2.68 -18.57
C SER A 91 -17.46 -3.89 -18.87
N SER A 92 -17.38 -4.95 -18.05
CA SER A 92 -18.15 -6.19 -18.25
C SER A 92 -19.43 -6.27 -17.42
N CYS A 93 -19.49 -5.59 -16.28
CA CYS A 93 -20.67 -5.52 -15.42
C CYS A 93 -21.62 -4.40 -15.88
N SER A 94 -22.93 -4.63 -15.76
CA SER A 94 -23.96 -3.62 -16.04
C SER A 94 -24.61 -3.09 -14.76
N GLY A 95 -25.38 -2.00 -14.90
CA GLY A 95 -26.16 -1.41 -13.81
C GLY A 95 -25.32 -1.00 -12.59
N THR A 96 -25.87 -1.21 -11.40
CA THR A 96 -25.26 -0.84 -10.12
C THR A 96 -23.91 -1.52 -9.89
N THR A 97 -23.74 -2.77 -10.33
CA THR A 97 -22.47 -3.48 -10.20
C THR A 97 -21.34 -2.82 -10.99
N GLY A 98 -21.63 -2.43 -12.24
CA GLY A 98 -20.66 -1.70 -13.06
C GLY A 98 -20.27 -0.36 -12.43
N GLN A 99 -21.22 0.30 -11.75
CA GLN A 99 -20.91 1.53 -11.02
C GLN A 99 -20.03 1.27 -9.79
N ILE A 100 -20.35 0.27 -8.96
CA ILE A 100 -19.53 -0.11 -7.80
C ILE A 100 -18.11 -0.50 -8.25
N ALA A 101 -17.98 -1.21 -9.37
CA ALA A 101 -16.68 -1.54 -9.94
C ALA A 101 -15.88 -0.27 -10.32
N ARG A 102 -16.52 0.73 -10.94
CA ARG A 102 -15.87 2.03 -11.23
C ARG A 102 -15.45 2.77 -9.96
N ASP A 103 -16.31 2.80 -8.96
CA ASP A 103 -16.01 3.46 -7.68
C ASP A 103 -14.82 2.78 -7.00
N ASN A 104 -14.80 1.44 -6.95
CA ASN A 104 -13.69 0.67 -6.39
C ASN A 104 -12.41 0.76 -7.23
N GLN A 105 -12.52 0.86 -8.56
CA GLN A 105 -11.38 1.14 -9.44
C GLN A 105 -10.71 2.46 -9.05
N GLN A 106 -11.51 3.52 -8.83
CA GLN A 106 -11.00 4.82 -8.40
C GLN A 106 -10.33 4.73 -7.03
N THR A 107 -10.97 4.08 -6.04
CA THR A 107 -10.36 3.88 -4.72
C THR A 107 -9.03 3.12 -4.81
N CYS A 108 -8.92 2.12 -5.68
CA CYS A 108 -7.64 1.42 -5.90
C CYS A 108 -6.59 2.32 -6.56
N ALA A 109 -6.97 3.21 -7.48
CA ALA A 109 -6.03 4.17 -8.06
C ALA A 109 -5.53 5.20 -7.02
N GLU A 110 -6.41 5.67 -6.14
CA GLU A 110 -6.04 6.57 -5.04
C GLU A 110 -5.09 5.87 -4.05
N ASN A 111 -5.39 4.62 -3.68
CA ASN A 111 -4.51 3.83 -2.81
C ASN A 111 -3.19 3.45 -3.45
N HIS A 112 -3.14 3.27 -4.77
CA HIS A 112 -1.91 3.11 -5.53
C HIS A 112 -1.02 4.34 -5.34
N SER A 113 -1.54 5.53 -5.61
CA SER A 113 -0.79 6.79 -5.44
C SER A 113 -0.32 6.98 -4.00
N VAL A 114 -1.18 6.71 -3.02
CA VAL A 114 -0.81 6.78 -1.60
C VAL A 114 0.32 5.80 -1.24
N SER A 115 0.30 4.59 -1.79
CA SER A 115 1.33 3.57 -1.55
C SER A 115 2.65 3.94 -2.23
N GLU A 116 2.59 4.48 -3.44
CA GLU A 116 3.76 4.94 -4.20
C GLU A 116 4.47 6.11 -3.50
N ASP A 117 3.70 7.08 -2.98
CA ASP A 117 4.25 8.20 -2.21
C ASP A 117 4.94 7.73 -0.92
N ASN A 118 4.31 6.82 -0.18
CA ASN A 118 4.92 6.27 1.03
C ASN A 118 6.17 5.43 0.68
N TYR A 119 6.12 4.62 -0.39
CA TYR A 119 7.29 3.88 -0.89
C TYR A 119 8.47 4.82 -1.18
N ALA A 120 8.25 5.89 -1.93
CA ALA A 120 9.31 6.84 -2.28
C ALA A 120 9.92 7.48 -1.02
N ALA A 121 9.08 7.93 -0.09
CA ALA A 121 9.53 8.54 1.16
C ALA A 121 10.33 7.56 2.05
N ILE A 122 9.87 6.31 2.18
CA ILE A 122 10.59 5.30 2.95
C ILE A 122 11.90 4.90 2.26
N LEU A 123 11.93 4.80 0.93
CA LEU A 123 13.15 4.49 0.19
C LEU A 123 14.22 5.57 0.41
N GLU A 124 13.85 6.84 0.40
CA GLU A 124 14.76 7.95 0.70
C GLU A 124 15.30 7.85 2.13
N THR A 125 14.41 7.63 3.10
CA THR A 125 14.75 7.47 4.51
C THR A 125 15.69 6.27 4.74
N LEU A 126 15.41 5.15 4.08
CA LEU A 126 16.22 3.93 4.11
C LEU A 126 17.62 4.20 3.56
N LYS A 127 17.72 4.85 2.39
CA LYS A 127 19.01 5.20 1.78
C LYS A 127 19.84 6.08 2.71
N ALA A 128 19.26 7.16 3.23
CA ALA A 128 19.96 8.08 4.12
C ALA A 128 20.41 7.40 5.41
N THR A 129 19.55 6.61 6.05
CA THR A 129 19.81 6.01 7.37
C THR A 129 20.75 4.80 7.30
N CYS A 130 20.62 4.00 6.24
CA CYS A 130 21.24 2.67 6.20
C CYS A 130 22.44 2.59 5.27
N PHE A 131 22.49 3.43 4.24
CA PHE A 131 23.52 3.39 3.21
C PHE A 131 24.28 4.72 3.05
N GLY A 132 23.94 5.76 3.83
CA GLY A 132 24.70 7.01 3.87
C GLY A 132 26.09 6.84 4.49
N GLU A 133 27.06 7.62 3.99
CA GLU A 133 28.47 7.60 4.43
C GLU A 133 28.68 8.12 5.87
N GLU A 134 27.77 8.95 6.38
CA GLU A 134 27.80 9.49 7.74
C GLU A 134 27.12 8.58 8.76
N GLY A 135 27.64 7.36 8.93
CA GLY A 135 27.06 6.34 9.79
C GLY A 135 26.95 6.65 11.30
N ASN A 136 27.22 7.88 11.75
CA ASN A 136 27.33 8.25 13.16
C ASN A 136 26.60 9.54 13.60
N THR A 137 26.04 10.35 12.70
CA THR A 137 25.49 11.68 13.07
C THR A 137 23.99 11.84 12.81
N LEU A 138 23.37 10.96 12.03
CA LEU A 138 22.00 11.13 11.53
C LEU A 138 20.89 10.48 12.38
N ILE A 139 21.22 9.77 13.47
CA ILE A 139 20.20 9.10 14.32
C ILE A 139 19.21 10.12 14.91
N ASN A 140 19.62 11.40 15.07
CA ASN A 140 18.74 12.46 15.56
C ASN A 140 17.85 13.12 14.49
N THR A 141 18.05 12.84 13.20
CA THR A 141 17.36 13.55 12.10
C THR A 141 16.21 12.74 11.49
N VAL A 142 16.21 11.40 11.65
CA VAL A 142 15.25 10.47 11.02
C VAL A 142 13.78 10.75 11.38
N VAL A 143 13.49 11.48 12.46
CA VAL A 143 12.13 11.63 13.00
C VAL A 143 11.56 13.05 12.88
N ARG A 144 12.32 14.06 12.42
CA ARG A 144 11.86 15.46 12.44
C ARG A 144 11.15 15.96 11.18
N SER A 145 11.17 15.22 10.09
CA SER A 145 10.59 15.67 8.82
C SER A 145 9.78 14.55 8.18
N LEU A 146 8.51 14.44 8.58
CA LEU A 146 7.33 14.01 7.80
C LEU A 146 6.06 14.03 8.66
#